data_AF-A0A9W9ZFI3-F1
#
_entry.id   AF-A0A9W9ZFI3-F1
#
_cell.length_a   1.000
_cell.length_b   1.000
_cell.length_c   1.000
_cell.angle_alpha   90.00
_cell.angle_beta   90.00
_cell.angle_gamma   90.00
#
_symmetry.space_group_name_H-M   'P 1'
#
loop_
_entity.id
_entity.type
_entity.pdbx_description
1 polymer ?
#
loop_
_entity_poly.entity_id
_entity_poly.type
_entity_poly.pdbx_seq_one_letter_code
_entity_poly.pdbx_strand_id
1 'polypeptide(L)'
;MAFDKTWIVLIAGCGVLSLAFWSGMNAFTLKMTLLWMFISFGFLTLIMHLFGSPISIVLHKLFHTADQGSPDATSKFTDAELKEKRQRALEMKQFLQDNKVDIYKENILGPREEILKAKREAEFYKFNSTWRGKGQKLGNHGEEQAEHDVLSQEFLMHEDTSSEDGTDIEQSQIDKEAINNSEYTDDAACESTQEQNGTESLRQRTNRPSCVLPEEPHLKEKGVITVALRCPDGAVKKRRFTVESQIKMLFTFAEWLGFSPSRHVILTTYPRKQLSDITQTLNEAGLTHDTALVLEEI
;
A
#
# COMPACT_ATOMS: atom_id res chain seq x y z
N MET A 1 -23.84 24.22 50.42
CA MET A 1 -24.66 23.72 49.30
C MET A 1 -25.90 23.09 49.92
N ALA A 2 -27.04 23.78 49.86
CA ALA A 2 -28.29 23.25 50.39
C ALA A 2 -28.82 22.21 49.39
N PHE A 3 -28.90 20.94 49.78
CA PHE A 3 -29.60 19.94 48.99
C PHE A 3 -31.10 20.24 49.06
N ASP A 4 -31.69 20.56 47.91
CA ASP A 4 -33.10 20.91 47.83
C ASP A 4 -33.98 19.73 48.26
N LYS A 5 -35.06 20.02 48.98
CA LYS A 5 -36.03 19.02 49.47
C LYS A 5 -36.62 18.17 48.32
N THR A 6 -36.60 18.69 47.10
CA THR A 6 -37.00 18.00 45.87
C THR A 6 -36.10 16.79 45.55
N TRP A 7 -34.79 16.88 45.78
CA TRP A 7 -33.86 15.77 45.59
C TRP A 7 -34.12 14.63 46.59
N ILE A 8 -34.45 14.98 47.84
CA ILE A 8 -34.76 14.00 48.89
C ILE A 8 -36.03 13.22 48.53
N VAL A 9 -37.07 13.90 48.03
CA VAL A 9 -38.32 13.25 47.59
C VAL A 9 -38.07 12.35 46.38
N LEU A 10 -37.21 12.75 45.45
CA LEU A 10 -36.89 11.96 44.25
C LEU A 10 -36.08 10.70 44.60
N ILE A 11 -35.09 10.83 45.48
CA ILE A 11 -34.31 9.68 45.99
C ILE A 11 -35.21 8.73 46.78
N ALA A 12 -36.09 9.25 47.64
CA ALA A 12 -37.04 8.45 48.40
C ALA A 12 -38.03 7.71 47.47
N GLY A 13 -38.57 8.39 46.46
CA GLY A 13 -39.47 7.79 45.47
C GLY A 13 -38.80 6.69 44.63
N CYS A 14 -37.56 6.92 44.19
CA CYS A 14 -36.78 5.95 43.43
C CYS A 14 -36.40 4.72 44.28
N GLY A 15 -36.09 4.93 45.57
CA GLY A 15 -35.83 3.85 46.52
C GLY A 15 -37.04 2.95 46.76
N VAL A 16 -38.24 3.53 46.91
CA VAL A 16 -39.49 2.76 47.08
C VAL A 16 -39.86 1.96 45.83
N LEU A 17 -39.65 2.54 44.63
CA LEU A 17 -39.84 1.81 43.36
C LEU A 17 -38.86 0.63 43.22
N SER A 18 -37.62 0.82 43.66
CA SER A 18 -36.58 -0.23 43.61
C SER A 18 -36.88 -1.38 44.59
N LEU A 19 -37.39 -1.06 45.78
CA LEU A 19 -37.82 -2.05 46.78
C LEU A 19 -39.03 -2.87 46.31
N ALA A 20 -39.99 -2.24 45.63
CA ALA A 20 -41.14 -2.94 45.06
C ALA A 20 -40.76 -3.91 43.92
N PHE A 21 -39.70 -3.59 43.16
CA PHE A 21 -39.22 -4.44 42.07
C PHE A 21 -38.42 -5.66 42.57
N TRP A 22 -37.88 -5.58 43.79
CA TRP A 22 -37.03 -6.65 44.36
C TRP A 22 -37.78 -7.64 45.25
N SER A 23 -38.94 -7.26 45.78
CA SER A 23 -39.72 -8.09 46.71
C SER A 23 -40.56 -9.13 45.95
N GLY A 24 -39.94 -10.26 45.56
CA GLY A 24 -40.67 -11.42 45.03
C GLY A 24 -40.02 -12.17 43.88
N MET A 25 -38.84 -11.74 43.42
CA MET A 25 -38.15 -12.38 42.29
C MET A 25 -37.31 -13.58 42.74
N ASN A 26 -37.50 -14.74 42.10
CA ASN A 26 -36.65 -15.91 42.29
C ASN A 26 -35.18 -15.57 41.95
N ALA A 27 -34.22 -16.16 42.67
CA ALA A 27 -32.80 -15.91 42.47
C ALA A 27 -32.34 -16.11 41.01
N PHE A 28 -32.97 -17.02 40.27
CA PHE A 28 -32.74 -17.22 38.85
C PHE A 28 -33.20 -16.03 37.99
N THR A 29 -34.40 -15.50 38.27
CA THR A 29 -34.94 -14.33 37.56
C THR A 29 -34.13 -13.06 37.85
N LEU A 30 -33.63 -12.90 39.08
CA LEU A 30 -32.73 -11.79 39.45
C LEU A 30 -31.41 -11.86 38.69
N LYS A 31 -30.81 -13.05 38.58
CA LYS A 31 -29.59 -13.24 37.77
C LYS A 31 -29.82 -12.88 36.30
N MET A 32 -30.96 -13.28 35.73
CA MET A 32 -31.29 -12.98 34.35
C MET A 32 -31.57 -11.49 34.10
N THR A 33 -32.29 -10.81 35.00
CA THR A 33 -32.52 -9.37 34.88
C THR A 33 -31.23 -8.57 35.08
N LEU A 34 -30.36 -8.96 36.01
CA LEU A 34 -29.06 -8.31 36.19
C LEU A 34 -28.18 -8.47 34.94
N LEU A 35 -28.16 -9.67 34.34
CA LEU A 35 -27.41 -9.94 33.11
C LEU A 35 -27.92 -9.08 31.94
N TRP A 36 -29.25 -8.97 31.77
CA TRP A 36 -29.85 -8.10 30.76
C TRP A 36 -29.59 -6.61 31.01
N MET A 37 -29.59 -6.18 32.28
CA MET A 37 -29.20 -4.82 32.64
C MET A 37 -27.75 -4.53 32.21
N PHE A 38 -26.80 -5.43 32.49
CA PHE A 38 -25.41 -5.28 32.06
C PHE A 38 -25.25 -5.28 30.53
N ILE A 39 -25.97 -6.15 29.82
CA ILE A 39 -25.95 -6.18 28.34
C ILE A 39 -26.48 -4.87 27.76
N SER A 40 -27.58 -4.36 28.31
CA SER A 40 -28.23 -3.13 27.84
C SER A 40 -27.38 -1.90 28.15
N PHE A 41 -26.72 -1.88 29.31
CA PHE A 41 -25.80 -0.81 29.70
C PHE A 41 -24.56 -0.78 28.79
N GLY A 42 -24.01 -1.95 28.46
CA GLY A 42 -22.90 -2.07 27.49
C GLY A 42 -23.30 -1.61 26.08
N PHE A 43 -24.52 -1.95 25.64
CA PHE A 43 -25.01 -1.49 24.34
C PHE A 43 -25.29 0.02 24.33
N LEU A 44 -25.81 0.58 25.43
CA LEU A 44 -26.05 2.01 25.58
C LEU A 44 -24.74 2.81 25.55
N THR A 45 -23.69 2.33 26.23
CA THR A 45 -22.37 2.99 26.18
C THR A 45 -21.72 2.87 24.81
N LEU A 46 -21.90 1.73 24.12
CA LEU A 46 -21.45 1.56 22.74
C LEU A 46 -22.19 2.50 21.78
N ILE A 47 -23.51 2.65 21.90
CA ILE A 47 -24.30 3.65 21.15
C ILE A 47 -23.78 5.05 21.46
N MET A 48 -23.54 5.37 22.73
CA MET A 48 -23.04 6.68 23.14
C MET A 48 -21.65 6.99 22.54
N HIS A 49 -20.77 6.00 22.39
CA HIS A 49 -19.47 6.19 21.74
C HIS A 49 -19.56 6.21 20.21
N LEU A 50 -20.42 5.35 19.63
CA LEU A 50 -20.61 5.25 18.18
C LEU A 50 -21.25 6.52 17.61
N PHE A 51 -22.12 7.16 18.40
CA PHE A 51 -22.82 8.37 18.00
C PHE A 51 -22.40 9.63 18.79
N GLY A 52 -21.55 9.55 19.80
CA GLY A 52 -21.21 10.71 20.67
C GLY A 52 -20.49 11.85 19.95
N SER A 53 -19.65 11.53 18.98
CA SER A 53 -18.98 12.53 18.13
C SER A 53 -19.97 13.29 17.21
N PRO A 54 -20.87 12.61 16.46
CA PRO A 54 -21.86 13.31 15.64
C PRO A 54 -23.04 13.89 16.43
N ILE A 55 -23.51 13.24 17.50
CA ILE A 55 -24.68 13.70 18.29
C ILE A 55 -24.36 14.95 19.09
N SER A 56 -23.15 15.11 19.64
CA SER A 56 -22.79 16.33 20.37
C SER A 56 -22.88 17.59 19.48
N ILE A 57 -22.51 17.49 18.21
CA ILE A 57 -22.60 18.58 17.23
C ILE A 57 -24.06 18.90 16.88
N VAL A 58 -24.90 17.87 16.75
CA VAL A 58 -26.33 18.03 16.41
C VAL A 58 -27.13 18.53 17.61
N LEU A 59 -26.87 18.03 18.82
CA LEU A 59 -27.47 18.52 20.06
C LEU A 59 -27.03 19.95 20.35
N HIS A 60 -25.75 20.30 20.14
CA HIS A 60 -25.30 21.69 20.29
C HIS A 60 -26.06 22.64 19.36
N LYS A 61 -26.36 22.21 18.11
CA LYS A 61 -27.23 23.00 17.21
C LYS A 61 -28.67 23.09 17.68
N LEU A 62 -29.24 22.00 18.20
CA LEU A 62 -30.64 21.97 18.68
C LEU A 62 -30.84 22.75 20.00
N PHE A 63 -29.84 22.76 20.89
CA PHE A 63 -29.89 23.49 22.15
C PHE A 63 -29.47 24.96 22.00
N HIS A 64 -28.58 25.31 21.05
CA HIS A 64 -28.32 26.73 20.74
C HIS A 64 -29.49 27.44 20.06
N THR A 65 -30.40 26.72 19.41
CA THR A 65 -31.63 27.34 18.89
C THR A 65 -32.64 27.70 19.97
N ALA A 66 -32.48 27.19 21.20
CA ALA A 66 -33.38 27.47 22.31
C ALA A 66 -32.92 28.63 23.21
N ASP A 67 -31.68 29.11 23.05
CA ASP A 67 -31.12 30.21 23.86
C ASP A 67 -30.67 31.38 22.97
N GLN A 68 -31.59 31.89 22.14
CA GLN A 68 -31.47 33.26 21.64
C GLN A 68 -31.89 34.21 22.73
N GLY A 69 -30.97 34.46 23.66
CA GLY A 69 -31.27 35.23 24.86
C GLY A 69 -30.07 35.87 25.57
N SER A 70 -28.89 36.02 24.97
CA SER A 70 -27.88 37.02 25.43
C SER A 70 -26.65 37.07 24.51
N PRO A 71 -26.23 38.24 23.99
CA PRO A 71 -24.93 38.42 23.39
C PRO A 71 -23.97 38.99 24.45
N ASP A 72 -23.00 38.21 24.92
CA ASP A 72 -21.71 38.73 25.38
C ASP A 72 -20.75 37.61 25.78
N ALA A 73 -19.90 37.20 24.82
CA ALA A 73 -18.66 36.48 25.09
C ALA A 73 -17.65 36.69 23.93
N THR A 74 -17.13 37.90 23.85
CA THR A 74 -15.77 38.27 23.36
C THR A 74 -15.12 37.38 22.29
N SER A 75 -15.47 37.59 21.01
CA SER A 75 -14.53 37.35 19.91
C SER A 75 -13.52 38.50 19.89
N LYS A 76 -12.31 38.28 20.39
CA LYS A 76 -11.23 39.30 20.43
C LYS A 76 -10.60 39.60 19.05
N PHE A 77 -11.07 38.96 17.98
CA PHE A 77 -10.57 39.18 16.63
C PHE A 77 -11.72 39.62 15.73
N THR A 78 -11.48 40.67 14.97
CA THR A 78 -12.39 41.10 13.92
C THR A 78 -12.47 39.99 12.85
N ASP A 79 -13.62 39.87 12.19
CA ASP A 79 -13.80 38.84 11.14
C ASP A 79 -12.78 38.98 9.99
N ALA A 80 -12.27 40.19 9.77
CA ALA A 80 -11.19 40.47 8.82
C ALA A 80 -9.87 39.83 9.25
N GLU A 81 -9.46 39.99 10.52
CA GLU A 81 -8.24 39.37 11.05
C GLU A 81 -8.31 37.83 11.05
N LEU A 82 -9.51 37.28 11.27
CA LEU A 82 -9.72 35.83 11.21
C LEU A 82 -9.52 35.29 9.79
N LYS A 83 -10.01 36.01 8.78
CA LYS A 83 -9.82 35.66 7.36
C LYS A 83 -8.36 35.76 6.96
N GLU A 84 -7.67 36.81 7.38
CA GLU A 84 -6.25 37.02 7.10
C GLU A 84 -5.38 35.91 7.72
N LYS A 85 -5.65 35.53 8.98
CA LYS A 85 -4.95 34.40 9.61
C LYS A 85 -5.16 33.08 8.87
N ARG A 86 -6.38 32.83 8.38
CA ARG A 86 -6.68 31.64 7.57
C ARG A 86 -5.93 31.68 6.25
N GLN A 87 -5.87 32.84 5.59
CA GLN A 87 -5.15 33.01 4.33
C GLN A 87 -3.65 32.77 4.53
N ARG A 88 -3.03 33.39 5.55
CA ARG A 88 -1.62 33.15 5.90
C ARG A 88 -1.33 31.68 6.21
N ALA A 89 -2.25 30.98 6.87
CA ALA A 89 -2.09 29.55 7.14
C ALA A 89 -2.14 28.69 5.86
N LEU A 90 -2.91 29.09 4.85
CA LEU A 90 -2.96 28.42 3.55
C LEU A 90 -1.67 28.69 2.76
N GLU A 91 -1.23 29.95 2.69
CA GLU A 91 0.01 30.34 2.02
C GLU A 91 1.23 29.64 2.65
N MET A 92 1.28 29.58 3.98
CA MET A 92 2.34 28.86 4.70
C MET A 92 2.34 27.36 4.37
N LYS A 93 1.17 26.74 4.22
CA LYS A 93 1.09 25.32 3.82
C LYS A 93 1.58 25.11 2.40
N GLN A 94 1.22 26.00 1.48
CA GLN A 94 1.67 25.94 0.10
C GLN A 94 3.19 26.12 0.01
N PHE A 95 3.73 27.13 0.68
CA PHE A 95 5.17 27.35 0.77
C PHE A 95 5.94 26.13 1.30
N LEU A 96 5.41 25.44 2.31
CA LEU A 96 6.02 24.22 2.83
C LEU A 96 5.99 23.06 1.83
N GLN A 97 4.98 23.00 0.96
CA GLN A 97 4.92 22.00 -0.11
C GLN A 97 5.91 22.34 -1.22
N ASP A 98 5.96 23.60 -1.64
CA ASP A 98 6.88 24.08 -2.68
C ASP A 98 8.34 23.87 -2.25
N ASN A 99 8.69 24.25 -1.02
CA ASN A 99 10.03 24.01 -0.46
C ASN A 99 10.40 22.51 -0.44
N LYS A 100 9.45 21.61 -0.14
CA LYS A 100 9.72 20.17 -0.21
C LYS A 100 10.01 19.69 -1.63
N VAL A 101 9.31 20.26 -2.63
CA VAL A 101 9.54 19.95 -4.04
C VAL A 101 10.90 20.47 -4.48
N ASP A 102 11.27 21.68 -4.08
CA ASP A 102 12.57 22.28 -4.39
C ASP A 102 13.72 21.49 -3.79
N ILE A 103 13.62 21.10 -2.52
CA ILE A 103 14.62 20.24 -1.85
C ILE A 103 14.76 18.89 -2.59
N TYR A 104 13.66 18.29 -3.04
CA TYR A 104 13.70 17.04 -3.80
C TYR A 104 14.39 17.23 -5.15
N LYS A 105 14.09 18.34 -5.84
CA LYS A 105 14.69 18.66 -7.13
C LYS A 105 16.20 18.85 -7.03
N GLU A 106 16.66 19.58 -6.01
CA GLU A 106 18.08 19.85 -5.79
C GLU A 106 18.82 18.60 -5.29
N ASN A 107 18.28 17.87 -4.31
CA ASN A 107 19.02 16.78 -3.65
C ASN A 107 18.88 15.43 -4.35
N ILE A 108 17.83 15.20 -5.14
CA ILE A 108 17.53 13.88 -5.73
C ILE A 108 17.54 13.94 -7.25
N LEU A 109 16.83 14.88 -7.87
CA LEU A 109 16.76 14.93 -9.34
C LEU A 109 18.07 15.41 -9.97
N GLY A 110 18.63 16.53 -9.49
CA GLY A 110 19.88 17.09 -10.02
C GLY A 110 21.05 16.10 -10.03
N PRO A 111 21.44 15.52 -8.87
CA PRO A 111 22.53 14.55 -8.81
C PRO A 111 22.31 13.32 -9.69
N ARG A 112 21.07 12.85 -9.83
CA ARG A 112 20.76 11.73 -10.73
C ARG A 112 20.97 12.09 -12.20
N GLU A 113 20.53 13.27 -12.62
CA GLU A 113 20.74 13.76 -13.99
C GLU A 113 22.23 13.98 -14.28
N GLU A 114 22.98 14.52 -13.32
CA GLU A 114 24.42 14.72 -13.42
C GLU A 114 25.18 13.39 -13.58
N ILE A 115 24.84 12.37 -12.79
CA ILE A 115 25.46 11.03 -12.89
C ILE A 115 25.18 10.41 -14.27
N LEU A 116 23.94 10.48 -14.75
CA LEU A 116 23.57 9.96 -16.06
C LEU A 116 24.33 10.67 -17.18
N LYS A 117 24.43 12.00 -17.09
CA LYS A 117 25.20 12.79 -18.05
C LYS A 117 26.69 12.45 -18.00
N ALA A 118 27.28 12.31 -16.81
CA ALA A 118 28.67 11.94 -16.63
C ALA A 118 28.96 10.53 -17.18
N LYS A 119 28.04 9.57 -17.01
CA LYS A 119 28.15 8.23 -17.58
C LYS A 119 28.12 8.28 -19.12
N ARG A 120 27.20 9.05 -19.70
CA ARG A 120 27.13 9.26 -21.15
C ARG A 120 28.40 9.90 -21.71
N GLU A 121 28.95 10.89 -21.00
CA GLU A 121 30.22 11.51 -21.36
C GLU A 121 31.37 10.50 -21.26
N ALA A 122 31.43 9.69 -20.21
CA ALA A 122 32.43 8.64 -20.06
C ALA A 122 32.33 7.58 -21.17
N GLU A 123 31.12 7.16 -21.56
CA GLU A 123 30.89 6.26 -22.69
C GLU A 123 31.30 6.89 -24.02
N PHE A 124 30.99 8.18 -24.21
CA PHE A 124 31.43 8.94 -25.38
C PHE A 124 32.96 8.99 -25.48
N TYR A 125 33.66 9.20 -24.38
CA TYR A 125 35.13 9.23 -24.34
C TYR A 125 35.80 7.85 -24.27
N LYS A 126 35.06 6.80 -23.90
CA LYS A 126 35.54 5.41 -23.92
C LYS A 126 35.86 4.95 -25.35
N PHE A 127 35.13 5.45 -26.34
CA PHE A 127 35.42 5.17 -27.74
C PHE A 127 36.42 6.19 -28.29
N ASN A 128 37.70 5.79 -28.45
CA ASN A 128 38.69 6.68 -29.03
C ASN A 128 38.31 7.06 -30.48
N SER A 129 38.65 8.29 -30.87
CA SER A 129 38.36 8.82 -32.20
C SER A 129 39.28 8.29 -33.31
N THR A 130 40.10 7.25 -33.04
CA THR A 130 41.09 6.72 -33.99
C THR A 130 40.45 6.03 -35.20
N TRP A 131 39.14 5.72 -35.15
CA TRP A 131 38.40 5.10 -36.25
C TRP A 131 37.58 6.09 -37.09
N ARG A 132 37.60 7.41 -36.79
CA ARG A 132 36.91 8.41 -37.62
C ARG A 132 37.69 8.69 -38.90
N GLY A 133 37.49 7.85 -39.92
CA GLY A 133 37.78 8.23 -41.31
C GLY A 133 37.02 9.51 -41.69
N LYS A 134 37.54 10.30 -42.63
CA LYS A 134 36.89 11.52 -43.15
C LYS A 134 35.44 11.19 -43.57
N GLY A 135 34.47 11.56 -42.73
CA GLY A 135 33.06 11.26 -42.95
C GLY A 135 32.48 12.13 -44.07
N GLN A 136 31.73 11.49 -44.97
CA GLN A 136 30.93 12.13 -46.00
C GLN A 136 29.57 12.51 -45.41
N LYS A 137 29.15 13.76 -45.59
CA LYS A 137 27.92 14.32 -45.02
C LYS A 137 26.70 13.71 -45.72
N LEU A 138 25.93 12.87 -45.02
CA LEU A 138 24.61 12.43 -45.46
C LEU A 138 23.53 13.14 -44.64
N GLY A 139 22.68 13.88 -45.38
CA GLY A 139 21.28 14.18 -45.08
C GLY A 139 20.87 14.52 -43.65
N ASN A 140 20.67 15.82 -43.42
CA ASN A 140 20.01 16.37 -42.25
C ASN A 140 18.50 16.09 -42.31
N HIS A 141 17.99 15.10 -41.58
CA HIS A 141 16.57 15.07 -41.23
C HIS A 141 16.31 14.20 -39.98
N GLY A 142 15.92 14.85 -38.89
CA GLY A 142 15.28 14.20 -37.74
C GLY A 142 16.16 14.05 -36.50
N GLU A 143 16.77 15.13 -36.02
CA GLU A 143 17.55 15.10 -34.77
C GLU A 143 16.66 15.16 -33.51
N GLU A 144 15.37 15.49 -33.60
CA GLU A 144 14.55 15.73 -32.40
C GLU A 144 13.89 14.48 -31.77
N GLN A 145 13.94 13.31 -32.43
CA GLN A 145 13.19 12.13 -31.96
C GLN A 145 14.04 11.12 -31.17
N ALA A 146 15.38 11.14 -31.31
CA ALA A 146 16.27 10.16 -30.69
C ALA A 146 16.56 10.45 -29.20
N GLU A 147 16.26 11.67 -28.74
CA GLU A 147 16.58 12.15 -27.40
C GLU A 147 15.62 11.59 -26.34
N HIS A 148 14.38 11.29 -26.74
CA HIS A 148 13.31 10.87 -25.82
C HIS A 148 13.25 9.36 -25.59
N ASP A 149 13.82 8.55 -26.50
CA ASP A 149 13.69 7.09 -26.44
C ASP A 149 14.73 6.43 -25.52
N VAL A 150 15.91 7.06 -25.37
CA VAL A 150 17.00 6.55 -24.52
C VAL A 150 16.73 6.76 -23.02
N LEU A 151 15.98 7.81 -22.67
CA LEU A 151 15.61 8.10 -21.27
C LEU A 151 14.70 7.01 -20.68
N SER A 152 13.85 6.41 -21.51
CA SER A 152 12.93 5.32 -21.14
C SER A 152 13.65 3.99 -20.90
N GLN A 153 14.81 3.78 -21.53
CA GLN A 153 15.51 2.49 -21.50
C GLN A 153 16.53 2.40 -20.35
N GLU A 154 17.18 3.52 -19.97
CA GLU A 154 18.16 3.51 -18.86
C GLU A 154 17.51 3.51 -17.47
N PHE A 155 16.27 4.00 -17.35
CA PHE A 155 15.49 3.99 -16.09
C PHE A 155 15.14 2.57 -15.59
N LEU A 156 15.20 1.54 -16.46
CA LEU A 156 14.74 0.18 -16.15
C LEU A 156 15.86 -0.81 -15.81
N MET A 157 17.13 -0.39 -15.73
CA MET A 157 18.26 -1.34 -15.77
C MET A 157 19.24 -1.30 -14.57
N HIS A 158 18.97 -0.61 -13.46
CA HIS A 158 19.81 -0.73 -12.26
C HIS A 158 19.03 -0.62 -10.95
N GLU A 159 18.63 -1.77 -10.40
CA GLU A 159 18.42 -1.93 -8.97
C GLU A 159 18.72 -3.39 -8.60
N ASP A 160 20.00 -3.75 -8.59
CA ASP A 160 20.48 -4.92 -7.84
C ASP A 160 21.56 -4.44 -6.86
N THR A 161 21.18 -4.40 -5.60
CA THR A 161 22.04 -4.21 -4.44
C THR A 161 22.68 -5.55 -4.07
N SER A 162 24.01 -5.62 -4.01
CA SER A 162 24.69 -6.56 -3.13
C SER A 162 25.98 -5.95 -2.58
N SER A 163 25.87 -5.45 -1.35
CA SER A 163 26.95 -5.34 -0.38
C SER A 163 27.36 -6.73 0.12
N GLU A 164 28.66 -7.03 0.19
CA GLU A 164 29.37 -7.22 1.47
C GLU A 164 30.86 -7.59 1.29
N ASP A 165 31.65 -6.90 2.10
CA ASP A 165 32.87 -7.26 2.82
C ASP A 165 34.23 -7.43 2.10
N GLY A 166 35.25 -6.84 2.73
CA GLY A 166 36.58 -6.58 2.18
C GLY A 166 37.64 -7.61 2.53
N THR A 167 38.86 -7.42 2.00
CA THR A 167 40.15 -7.30 2.70
C THR A 167 41.24 -7.03 1.64
N ASP A 168 42.30 -6.36 2.08
CA ASP A 168 43.40 -5.70 1.37
C ASP A 168 44.36 -6.58 0.51
N ILE A 169 45.19 -5.88 -0.28
CA ILE A 169 46.62 -6.12 -0.63
C ILE A 169 46.98 -6.33 -2.13
N GLU A 170 47.60 -5.25 -2.66
CA GLU A 170 48.80 -5.12 -3.54
C GLU A 170 48.84 -5.53 -5.05
N GLN A 171 49.38 -4.54 -5.78
CA GLN A 171 50.34 -4.55 -6.89
C GLN A 171 50.09 -5.29 -8.23
N SER A 172 49.94 -4.44 -9.26
CA SER A 172 50.78 -4.33 -10.47
C SER A 172 51.05 -5.52 -11.40
N GLN A 173 50.83 -5.23 -12.69
CA GLN A 173 51.62 -5.65 -13.86
C GLN A 173 51.65 -7.14 -14.21
N ILE A 174 51.09 -7.47 -15.38
CA ILE A 174 51.61 -8.56 -16.20
C ILE A 174 51.71 -8.09 -17.66
N ASP A 175 52.95 -8.03 -18.12
CA ASP A 175 53.35 -7.99 -19.52
C ASP A 175 53.35 -9.40 -20.14
N LYS A 176 52.74 -9.48 -21.33
CA LYS A 176 53.14 -10.19 -22.57
C LYS A 176 53.79 -11.60 -22.58
N GLU A 177 53.16 -12.42 -23.44
CA GLU A 177 53.72 -13.24 -24.55
C GLU A 177 54.17 -14.71 -24.40
N ALA A 178 54.02 -15.41 -25.55
CA ALA A 178 54.51 -16.73 -26.01
C ALA A 178 53.55 -17.93 -25.78
N ILE A 179 52.83 -18.49 -26.78
CA ILE A 179 53.13 -19.08 -28.12
C ILE A 179 53.47 -20.59 -28.07
N ASN A 180 52.89 -21.31 -29.03
CA ASN A 180 53.08 -22.68 -29.51
C ASN A 180 52.40 -23.84 -28.75
N ASN A 181 51.91 -24.90 -29.39
CA ASN A 181 51.44 -25.22 -30.75
C ASN A 181 51.13 -26.72 -30.68
N SER A 182 49.96 -27.19 -31.12
CA SER A 182 49.89 -28.44 -31.90
C SER A 182 48.53 -28.58 -32.60
N GLU A 183 48.62 -28.69 -33.91
CA GLU A 183 47.59 -28.75 -34.92
C GLU A 183 47.68 -30.11 -35.63
N TYR A 184 46.55 -30.81 -35.84
CA TYR A 184 46.19 -31.69 -36.98
C TYR A 184 44.85 -32.43 -36.66
N THR A 185 43.68 -32.03 -37.17
CA THR A 185 42.95 -32.38 -38.45
C THR A 185 42.52 -33.86 -38.60
N ASP A 186 41.21 -34.16 -38.63
CA ASP A 186 40.36 -34.18 -39.85
C ASP A 186 38.89 -34.61 -39.55
N ASP A 187 37.96 -33.83 -40.11
CA ASP A 187 36.65 -34.12 -40.69
C ASP A 187 35.67 -35.16 -40.09
N ALA A 188 34.54 -34.65 -39.55
CA ALA A 188 33.19 -34.81 -40.11
C ALA A 188 32.09 -34.59 -39.05
N ALA A 189 31.00 -33.91 -39.47
CA ALA A 189 29.68 -33.78 -38.84
C ALA A 189 29.41 -32.53 -37.96
N CYS A 190 28.51 -31.69 -38.50
CA CYS A 190 27.54 -30.80 -37.86
C CYS A 190 27.75 -30.36 -36.40
N GLU A 191 28.06 -29.08 -36.17
CA GLU A 191 27.65 -28.40 -34.93
C GLU A 191 27.57 -26.87 -35.11
N SER A 192 26.36 -26.38 -35.37
CA SER A 192 25.97 -24.99 -35.26
C SER A 192 25.23 -24.80 -33.92
N THR A 193 25.97 -24.69 -32.82
CA THR A 193 25.39 -24.45 -31.49
C THR A 193 26.33 -23.57 -30.67
N GLN A 194 26.24 -22.24 -30.77
CA GLN A 194 26.48 -21.35 -29.61
C GLN A 194 26.10 -19.87 -29.86
N GLU A 195 25.03 -19.54 -30.59
CA GLU A 195 24.55 -18.14 -30.67
C GLU A 195 23.02 -18.06 -30.72
N GLN A 196 22.31 -18.77 -29.82
CA GLN A 196 20.85 -18.62 -29.67
C GLN A 196 20.32 -18.69 -28.23
N ASN A 197 21.18 -18.78 -27.19
CA ASN A 197 20.73 -18.99 -25.81
C ASN A 197 20.55 -17.70 -24.98
N GLY A 198 20.71 -16.51 -25.57
CA GLY A 198 20.51 -15.21 -24.90
C GLY A 198 19.12 -14.60 -25.11
N THR A 199 18.37 -15.08 -26.11
CA THR A 199 17.08 -14.53 -26.53
C THR A 199 15.91 -15.51 -26.40
N GLU A 200 16.16 -16.69 -25.82
CA GLU A 200 15.10 -17.63 -25.43
C GLU A 200 14.69 -17.48 -23.96
N SER A 201 15.54 -16.97 -23.06
CA SER A 201 15.18 -16.80 -21.64
C SER A 201 14.15 -15.69 -21.38
N LEU A 202 14.02 -14.70 -22.28
CA LEU A 202 12.95 -13.69 -22.22
C LEU A 202 11.67 -14.08 -22.97
N ARG A 203 11.72 -15.06 -23.89
CA ARG A 203 10.53 -15.58 -24.60
C ARG A 203 9.98 -16.87 -24.02
N GLN A 204 10.75 -17.55 -23.16
CA GLN A 204 10.28 -18.67 -22.34
C GLN A 204 9.70 -18.22 -20.99
N ARG A 205 9.36 -16.94 -20.83
CA ARG A 205 8.42 -16.47 -19.80
C ARG A 205 7.00 -16.27 -20.34
N THR A 206 6.82 -16.29 -21.66
CA THR A 206 5.53 -16.07 -22.35
C THR A 206 4.73 -17.35 -22.61
N ASN A 207 5.11 -18.46 -21.98
CA ASN A 207 4.38 -19.73 -22.01
C ASN A 207 4.09 -20.28 -20.61
N ARG A 208 3.84 -19.40 -19.64
CA ARG A 208 3.06 -19.81 -18.46
C ARG A 208 1.61 -19.87 -18.90
N PRO A 209 0.81 -20.89 -18.50
CA PRO A 209 -0.62 -20.86 -18.77
C PRO A 209 -1.11 -19.51 -18.28
N SER A 210 -1.59 -18.68 -19.21
CA SER A 210 -2.25 -17.43 -18.89
C SER A 210 -3.47 -17.85 -18.07
N CYS A 211 -3.32 -17.90 -16.76
CA CYS A 211 -4.43 -18.06 -15.86
C CYS A 211 -5.28 -16.80 -16.05
N VAL A 212 -6.23 -16.88 -16.98
CA VAL A 212 -7.18 -15.82 -17.26
C VAL A 212 -8.00 -15.67 -16.00
N LEU A 213 -7.69 -14.62 -15.25
CA LEU A 213 -8.50 -14.24 -14.12
C LEU A 213 -9.88 -13.81 -14.65
N PRO A 214 -10.99 -14.33 -14.10
CA PRO A 214 -12.32 -13.92 -14.52
C PRO A 214 -12.52 -12.42 -14.29
N GLU A 215 -13.46 -11.83 -15.01
CA GLU A 215 -13.77 -10.41 -14.88
C GLU A 215 -14.15 -10.06 -13.44
N GLU A 216 -13.72 -8.89 -12.95
CA GLU A 216 -13.98 -8.50 -11.57
C GLU A 216 -15.48 -8.22 -11.35
N PRO A 217 -16.10 -8.77 -10.30
CA PRO A 217 -17.50 -8.52 -10.02
C PRO A 217 -17.76 -7.04 -9.72
N HIS A 218 -18.93 -6.56 -10.14
CA HIS A 218 -19.31 -5.15 -10.03
C HIS A 218 -19.76 -4.81 -8.60
N LEU A 219 -19.45 -3.59 -8.13
CA LEU A 219 -19.68 -3.13 -6.75
C LEU A 219 -21.16 -3.22 -6.26
N LYS A 220 -22.11 -3.34 -7.18
CA LYS A 220 -23.56 -3.34 -6.88
C LYS A 220 -24.17 -4.74 -6.78
N GLU A 221 -23.38 -5.79 -7.00
CA GLU A 221 -23.83 -7.17 -6.93
C GLU A 221 -23.87 -7.66 -5.46
N LYS A 222 -24.84 -8.52 -5.13
CA LYS A 222 -25.00 -9.00 -3.75
C LYS A 222 -23.87 -9.97 -3.40
N GLY A 223 -23.28 -9.82 -2.22
CA GLY A 223 -22.25 -10.74 -1.73
C GLY A 223 -20.89 -10.56 -2.42
N VAL A 224 -20.54 -9.33 -2.82
CA VAL A 224 -19.19 -8.98 -3.28
C VAL A 224 -18.35 -8.52 -2.09
N ILE A 225 -17.14 -9.06 -1.97
CA ILE A 225 -16.13 -8.67 -1.00
C ILE A 225 -14.89 -8.14 -1.71
N THR A 226 -14.22 -7.18 -1.08
CA THR A 226 -12.93 -6.68 -1.53
C THR A 226 -11.83 -7.36 -0.71
N VAL A 227 -10.97 -8.11 -1.39
CA VAL A 227 -9.80 -8.73 -0.78
C VAL A 227 -8.58 -7.86 -1.06
N ALA A 228 -7.88 -7.46 0.00
CA ALA A 228 -6.63 -6.70 -0.07
C ALA A 228 -5.45 -7.62 0.27
N LEU A 229 -4.64 -7.96 -0.72
CA LEU A 229 -3.45 -8.79 -0.54
C LEU A 229 -2.24 -7.89 -0.24
N ARG A 230 -1.70 -8.00 0.97
CA ARG A 230 -0.42 -7.39 1.36
C ARG A 230 0.69 -8.28 0.84
N CYS A 231 1.43 -7.77 -0.13
CA CYS A 231 2.47 -8.49 -0.83
C CYS A 231 3.83 -8.27 -0.13
N PRO A 232 4.80 -9.21 -0.25
CA PRO A 232 6.14 -9.07 0.33
C PRO A 232 6.92 -7.86 -0.18
N ASP A 233 6.59 -7.37 -1.37
CA ASP A 233 7.11 -6.13 -1.97
C ASP A 233 6.65 -4.85 -1.23
N GLY A 234 5.83 -4.98 -0.18
CA GLY A 234 5.24 -3.88 0.57
C GLY A 234 4.00 -3.26 -0.10
N ALA A 235 3.68 -3.68 -1.32
CA ALA A 235 2.49 -3.21 -2.02
C ALA A 235 1.23 -3.90 -1.52
N VAL A 236 0.08 -3.23 -1.68
CA VAL A 236 -1.23 -3.80 -1.39
C VAL A 236 -2.03 -3.89 -2.67
N LYS A 237 -2.27 -5.11 -3.14
CA LYS A 237 -3.07 -5.39 -4.35
C LYS A 237 -4.49 -5.73 -3.94
N LYS A 238 -5.47 -4.96 -4.43
CA LYS A 238 -6.88 -5.14 -4.09
C LYS A 238 -7.65 -5.70 -5.27
N ARG A 239 -8.55 -6.64 -5.01
CA ARG A 239 -9.44 -7.19 -6.03
C ARG A 239 -10.76 -7.63 -5.40
N ARG A 240 -11.85 -7.50 -6.15
CA ARG A 240 -13.18 -7.93 -5.72
C ARG A 240 -13.44 -9.38 -6.07
N PHE A 241 -14.15 -10.08 -5.20
CA PHE A 241 -14.57 -11.47 -5.35
C PHE A 241 -16.00 -11.64 -4.85
N THR A 242 -16.72 -12.64 -5.33
CA THR A 242 -18.00 -13.03 -4.73
C THR A 242 -17.74 -13.95 -3.54
N VAL A 243 -18.57 -13.88 -2.50
CA VAL A 243 -18.46 -14.71 -1.28
C VAL A 243 -18.57 -16.22 -1.59
N GLU A 244 -19.21 -16.58 -2.70
CA GLU A 244 -19.34 -17.95 -3.21
C GLU A 244 -18.12 -18.42 -4.02
N SER A 245 -17.21 -17.53 -4.38
CA SER A 245 -16.00 -17.90 -5.12
C SER A 245 -15.11 -18.82 -4.28
N GLN A 246 -14.44 -19.76 -4.95
CA GLN A 246 -13.48 -20.66 -4.32
C GLN A 246 -12.19 -19.93 -3.95
N ILE A 247 -11.54 -20.39 -2.88
CA ILE A 247 -10.20 -19.94 -2.45
C ILE A 247 -9.17 -20.15 -3.56
N LYS A 248 -9.36 -21.15 -4.43
CA LYS A 248 -8.59 -21.32 -5.68
C LYS A 248 -8.39 -20.01 -6.45
N MET A 249 -9.43 -19.19 -6.56
CA MET A 249 -9.39 -17.93 -7.31
C MET A 249 -8.42 -16.92 -6.70
N LEU A 250 -8.24 -16.97 -5.38
CA LEU A 250 -7.32 -16.12 -4.65
C LEU A 250 -5.86 -16.52 -4.90
N PHE A 251 -5.59 -17.82 -4.95
CA PHE A 251 -4.27 -18.35 -5.35
C PHE A 251 -3.95 -18.03 -6.80
N THR A 252 -4.92 -18.20 -7.70
CA THR A 252 -4.75 -17.81 -9.10
C THR A 252 -4.51 -16.29 -9.24
N PHE A 253 -5.13 -15.47 -8.40
CA PHE A 253 -4.85 -14.03 -8.34
C PHE A 253 -3.42 -13.73 -7.87
N ALA A 254 -2.94 -14.42 -6.84
CA ALA A 254 -1.55 -14.32 -6.40
C ALA A 254 -0.57 -14.75 -7.51
N GLU A 255 -0.85 -15.84 -8.23
CA GLU A 255 -0.06 -16.31 -9.37
C GLU A 255 -0.03 -15.31 -10.52
N TRP A 256 -1.16 -14.67 -10.81
CA TRP A 256 -1.26 -13.61 -11.83
C TRP A 256 -0.42 -12.38 -11.46
N LEU A 257 -0.31 -12.06 -10.17
CA LEU A 257 0.60 -11.03 -9.65
C LEU A 257 2.07 -11.46 -9.67
N GLY A 258 2.37 -12.74 -9.93
CA GLY A 258 3.72 -13.30 -10.00
C GLY A 258 4.14 -14.13 -8.79
N PHE A 259 3.26 -14.32 -7.80
CA PHE A 259 3.54 -15.08 -6.59
C PHE A 259 3.12 -16.55 -6.74
N SER A 260 4.10 -17.45 -6.72
CA SER A 260 3.84 -18.89 -6.81
C SER A 260 3.40 -19.46 -5.46
N PRO A 261 2.37 -20.34 -5.41
CA PRO A 261 1.94 -21.02 -4.18
C PRO A 261 3.01 -21.97 -3.62
N SER A 262 4.02 -22.32 -4.41
CA SER A 262 5.16 -23.14 -3.96
C SER A 262 6.14 -22.37 -3.06
N ARG A 263 6.15 -21.03 -3.16
CA ARG A 263 7.05 -20.15 -2.40
C ARG A 263 6.30 -19.23 -1.45
N HIS A 264 4.99 -19.06 -1.65
CA HIS A 264 4.20 -18.11 -0.89
C HIS A 264 2.94 -18.74 -0.32
N VAL A 265 2.59 -18.34 0.90
CA VAL A 265 1.35 -18.73 1.58
C VAL A 265 0.48 -17.51 1.84
N ILE A 266 -0.84 -17.70 1.74
CA ILE A 266 -1.81 -16.66 2.03
C ILE A 266 -2.36 -16.87 3.43
N LEU A 267 -2.29 -15.82 4.25
CA LEU A 267 -2.66 -15.82 5.66
C LEU A 267 -3.73 -14.77 5.94
N THR A 268 -4.67 -15.08 6.83
CA THR A 268 -5.59 -14.09 7.42
C THR A 268 -4.90 -13.27 8.49
N THR A 269 -5.37 -12.03 8.72
CA THR A 269 -4.75 -11.14 9.73
C THR A 269 -5.18 -11.52 11.15
N TYR A 270 -6.48 -11.73 11.40
CA TYR A 270 -7.00 -12.10 12.73
C TYR A 270 -8.29 -12.93 12.64
N PRO A 271 -8.36 -14.10 13.31
CA PRO A 271 -7.23 -14.86 13.83
C PRO A 271 -6.28 -15.25 12.69
N ARG A 272 -4.97 -15.29 12.94
CA ARG A 272 -3.98 -15.62 11.90
C ARG A 272 -4.10 -17.10 11.54
N LYS A 273 -4.54 -17.37 10.31
CA LYS A 273 -4.80 -18.71 9.78
C LYS A 273 -4.32 -18.77 8.33
N GLN A 274 -3.62 -19.84 7.98
CA GLN A 274 -3.23 -20.11 6.60
C GLN A 274 -4.43 -20.65 5.81
N LEU A 275 -4.63 -20.12 4.61
CA LEU A 275 -5.63 -20.62 3.67
C LEU A 275 -4.99 -21.73 2.84
N SER A 276 -5.23 -23.00 3.15
CA SER A 276 -4.71 -24.14 2.37
C SER A 276 -5.75 -24.77 1.46
N ASP A 277 -7.03 -24.64 1.81
CA ASP A 277 -8.09 -25.47 1.24
C ASP A 277 -8.64 -24.85 -0.05
N ILE A 278 -8.03 -25.22 -1.18
CA ILE A 278 -8.32 -24.65 -2.51
C ILE A 278 -9.79 -24.80 -2.91
N THR A 279 -10.45 -25.88 -2.49
CA THR A 279 -11.84 -26.21 -2.85
C THR A 279 -12.88 -25.47 -2.00
N GLN A 280 -12.47 -24.90 -0.87
CA GLN A 280 -13.36 -24.21 0.06
C GLN A 280 -13.79 -22.86 -0.53
N THR A 281 -15.03 -22.43 -0.25
CA THR A 281 -15.52 -21.09 -0.63
C THR A 281 -14.99 -20.01 0.31
N LEU A 282 -14.93 -18.76 -0.17
CA LEU A 282 -14.53 -17.62 0.67
C LEU A 282 -15.43 -17.47 1.91
N ASN A 283 -16.73 -17.76 1.78
CA ASN A 283 -17.67 -17.78 2.90
C ASN A 283 -17.29 -18.81 3.98
N GLU A 284 -17.04 -20.05 3.57
CA GLU A 284 -16.67 -21.15 4.47
C GLU A 284 -15.32 -20.90 5.15
N ALA A 285 -14.42 -20.17 4.48
CA ALA A 285 -13.16 -19.72 5.05
C ALA A 285 -13.30 -18.60 6.09
N GLY A 286 -14.50 -18.04 6.26
CA GLY A 286 -14.80 -16.92 7.15
C GLY A 286 -14.56 -15.54 6.53
N LEU A 287 -14.34 -15.46 5.21
CA LEU A 287 -14.14 -14.20 4.47
C LEU A 287 -15.50 -13.68 3.97
N THR A 288 -16.28 -13.13 4.90
CA THR A 288 -17.65 -12.64 4.64
C THR A 288 -17.73 -11.15 4.31
N HIS A 289 -16.68 -10.40 4.65
CA HIS A 289 -16.60 -8.95 4.52
C HIS A 289 -15.29 -8.56 3.83
N ASP A 290 -15.08 -7.26 3.63
CA ASP A 290 -13.82 -6.75 3.09
C ASP A 290 -12.67 -7.10 4.04
N THR A 291 -11.72 -7.89 3.56
CA THR A 291 -10.66 -8.48 4.38
C THR A 291 -9.28 -8.20 3.81
N ALA A 292 -8.33 -7.92 4.70
CA ALA A 292 -6.92 -7.87 4.37
C ALA A 292 -6.25 -9.22 4.65
N LEU A 293 -5.57 -9.74 3.64
CA LEU A 293 -4.80 -10.97 3.68
C LEU A 293 -3.32 -10.63 3.53
N VAL A 294 -2.47 -11.46 4.12
CA VAL A 294 -1.01 -11.31 4.08
C VAL A 294 -0.44 -12.43 3.23
N LEU A 295 0.44 -12.07 2.31
CA LEU A 295 1.22 -13.03 1.53
C LEU A 295 2.62 -13.09 2.14
N GLU A 296 3.02 -14.28 2.61
CA GLU A 296 4.34 -14.53 3.22
C GLU A 296 5.11 -15.55 2.40
N GLU A 297 6.44 -15.45 2.41
CA GLU A 297 7.33 -16.44 1.82
C GLU A 297 7.54 -17.63 2.78
N ILE A 298 7.62 -18.84 2.25
CA ILE A 298 7.81 -20.10 3.00
C ILE A 298 9.30 -20.37 3.21
#